data_AF-A0A937GQP8-F1
#
_entry.id   AF-A0A937GQP8-F1
#
_cell.length_a   1.000
_cell.length_b   1.000
_cell.length_c   1.000
_cell.angle_alpha   90.00
_cell.angle_beta   90.00
_cell.angle_gamma   90.00
#
_symmetry.space_group_name_H-M   'P 1'
#
loop_
_entity.id
_entity.type
_entity.pdbx_description
1 polymer ?
#
loop_
_entity_poly.entity_id
_entity_poly.type
_entity_poly.pdbx_seq_one_letter_code
_entity_poly.pdbx_strand_id
1 'polypeptide(L)'
;MHKLLVAILLLTHLKTSAQDVSNSLSNAYLDIEELPTALQSRMSTFLRTAAFDWGHVWFNIRNLETRESQFLFNGSELNRLLDDSHDWNMWSGLNEVLRNNIQNEGIKPFAYAVGRLGNIQVFKTNPFELRQGNRITFSSSNRSYRHRAQYYYTKIRSKDAFTFALANRAANEGYYEASPYLSRSVFAAYSWRKKRHQWYMGYSGVDTRRASMNFITKEVFDLYGSRYNPYWGGFNNSKRNARIKHQRNNLLQLNWNYQRSNYELNLGADLIKSVHAKSRLSHQKASNPLPTYYRNLPSYSLSNSNSSWLGLFKTYWLEKERPQINWAELFLANNQGVIDFTPYVFLDDVEERFGSNIFFHLEKNSVVGLDFQVYLARQSEKYALFAQVKDLLGA
;
A
#
# COMPACT_ATOMS: atom_id res chain seq x y z
N MET A 1 -5.78 16.70 12.65
CA MET A 1 -7.01 15.87 12.72
C MET A 1 -6.90 14.96 13.93
N HIS A 2 -8.00 14.71 14.65
CA HIS A 2 -8.03 13.82 15.81
C HIS A 2 -9.26 12.89 15.72
N LYS A 3 -9.12 11.65 16.18
CA LYS A 3 -10.18 10.65 16.26
C LYS A 3 -10.11 9.98 17.63
N LEU A 4 -11.25 9.89 18.30
CA LEU A 4 -11.42 9.11 19.53
C LEU A 4 -12.36 7.94 19.21
N LEU A 5 -11.95 6.74 19.60
CA LEU A 5 -12.67 5.50 19.38
C LEU A 5 -12.93 4.84 20.73
N VAL A 6 -14.19 4.49 20.97
CA VAL A 6 -14.65 3.81 22.18
C VAL A 6 -15.47 2.62 21.74
N ALA A 7 -15.08 1.42 22.15
CA ALA A 7 -15.85 0.20 21.97
C ALA A 7 -16.02 -0.48 23.32
N ILE A 8 -17.26 -0.83 23.65
CA ILE A 8 -17.58 -1.64 24.83
C ILE A 8 -18.37 -2.83 24.31
N LEU A 9 -17.90 -4.04 24.62
CA LEU A 9 -18.53 -5.27 24.21
C LEU A 9 -18.85 -6.12 25.44
N LEU A 10 -20.08 -6.63 25.47
CA LEU A 10 -20.57 -7.55 26.49
C LEU A 10 -21.05 -8.81 25.78
N LEU A 11 -20.40 -9.93 26.05
CA LEU A 11 -20.74 -11.23 25.47
C LEU A 11 -21.28 -12.14 26.57
N THR A 12 -22.37 -12.84 26.27
CA THR A 12 -22.94 -13.86 27.15
C THR A 12 -22.79 -15.22 26.46
N HIS A 13 -22.09 -16.14 27.12
CA HIS A 13 -21.98 -17.51 26.63
C HIS A 13 -22.97 -18.40 27.39
N LEU A 14 -24.10 -18.71 26.73
CA LEU A 14 -24.94 -19.83 27.16
C LEU A 14 -24.19 -21.12 26.83
N LYS A 15 -23.69 -21.82 27.86
CA LYS A 15 -23.16 -23.18 27.70
C LYS A 15 -24.29 -24.12 27.31
N THR A 16 -24.53 -24.30 26.01
CA THR A 16 -25.25 -25.47 25.51
C THR A 16 -24.23 -26.58 25.31
N SER A 17 -24.32 -27.61 26.16
CA SER A 17 -23.65 -28.89 25.94
C SER A 17 -24.27 -29.54 24.69
N ALA A 18 -23.60 -29.43 23.55
CA ALA A 18 -23.94 -30.20 22.36
C ALA A 18 -22.69 -30.97 21.89
N GLN A 19 -22.82 -32.30 21.95
CA GLN A 19 -21.95 -33.32 21.40
C GLN A 19 -21.75 -33.16 19.88
N ASP A 20 -20.56 -33.54 19.43
CA ASP A 20 -20.18 -34.02 18.10
C ASP A 20 -20.64 -33.25 16.86
N VAL A 21 -19.69 -32.54 16.23
CA VAL A 21 -19.43 -32.70 14.79
C VAL A 21 -17.92 -32.72 14.56
N SER A 22 -17.41 -33.92 14.31
CA SER A 22 -16.12 -34.13 13.66
C SER A 22 -16.19 -33.64 12.21
N ASN A 23 -15.13 -33.02 11.70
CA ASN A 23 -14.71 -33.25 10.32
C ASN A 23 -13.25 -32.89 10.11
N SER A 24 -12.50 -33.91 9.75
CA SER A 24 -11.05 -33.96 9.54
C SER A 24 -10.63 -33.53 8.13
N LEU A 25 -9.42 -32.94 8.07
CA LEU A 25 -8.36 -33.06 7.05
C LEU A 25 -8.65 -32.64 5.59
N SER A 26 -7.89 -31.66 5.10
CA SER A 26 -7.01 -31.86 3.92
C SER A 26 -5.98 -30.73 3.77
N ASN A 27 -4.73 -31.14 3.57
CA ASN A 27 -3.58 -30.31 3.18
C ASN A 27 -3.66 -29.98 1.68
N ALA A 28 -3.29 -28.76 1.28
CA ALA A 28 -2.63 -28.51 0.00
C ALA A 28 -1.96 -27.12 -0.02
N TYR A 29 -0.69 -27.12 -0.45
CA TYR A 29 0.19 -25.99 -0.69
C TYR A 29 -0.25 -25.14 -1.90
N LEU A 30 0.09 -23.84 -1.88
CA LEU A 30 0.79 -23.08 -2.95
C LEU A 30 0.84 -21.58 -2.60
N ASP A 31 2.06 -21.02 -2.55
CA ASP A 31 2.39 -19.61 -2.22
C ASP A 31 2.16 -18.69 -3.45
N ILE A 32 1.35 -17.63 -3.31
CA ILE A 32 1.41 -16.42 -4.16
C ILE A 32 0.99 -15.20 -3.31
N GLU A 33 1.82 -14.16 -3.29
CA GLU A 33 1.52 -12.86 -2.66
C GLU A 33 1.20 -11.78 -3.69
N GLU A 34 0.14 -11.00 -3.44
CA GLU A 34 0.13 -9.53 -3.45
C GLU A 34 -1.24 -8.99 -2.93
N LEU A 35 -1.23 -8.39 -1.73
CA LEU A 35 -2.21 -7.47 -1.10
C LEU A 35 -3.66 -7.97 -0.85
N PRO A 36 -4.44 -7.24 -0.03
CA PRO A 36 -4.95 -7.55 1.33
C PRO A 36 -5.68 -8.90 1.49
N THR A 37 -6.39 -9.30 0.44
CA THR A 37 -7.12 -10.55 0.34
C THR A 37 -6.18 -11.74 0.15
N ALA A 38 -5.01 -11.53 -0.46
CA ALA A 38 -3.96 -12.55 -0.66
C ALA A 38 -3.23 -13.00 0.62
N LEU A 39 -3.52 -12.41 1.78
CA LEU A 39 -2.97 -12.85 3.08
C LEU A 39 -3.78 -13.99 3.73
N GLN A 40 -4.83 -14.46 3.04
CA GLN A 40 -5.74 -15.48 3.53
C GLN A 40 -5.37 -16.86 2.96
N SER A 41 -5.15 -17.84 3.83
CA SER A 41 -4.99 -19.25 3.41
C SER A 41 -6.34 -19.93 3.07
N ARG A 42 -7.48 -19.27 3.28
CA ARG A 42 -8.84 -19.85 3.20
C ARG A 42 -9.89 -18.93 2.57
N MET A 43 -9.62 -18.39 1.38
CA MET A 43 -10.64 -17.60 0.65
C MET A 43 -11.74 -18.49 0.07
N SER A 44 -13.00 -18.07 0.20
CA SER A 44 -14.09 -18.60 -0.63
C SER A 44 -13.79 -18.34 -2.11
N THR A 45 -14.35 -19.15 -3.01
CA THR A 45 -14.14 -18.99 -4.46
C THR A 45 -14.45 -17.56 -4.92
N PHE A 46 -15.52 -16.96 -4.41
CA PHE A 46 -15.87 -15.57 -4.69
C PHE A 46 -14.78 -14.58 -4.24
N LEU A 47 -14.33 -14.67 -2.98
CA LEU A 47 -13.32 -13.74 -2.45
C LEU A 47 -11.98 -13.90 -3.16
N ARG A 48 -11.62 -15.13 -3.54
CA ARG A 48 -10.43 -15.42 -4.34
C ARG A 48 -10.51 -14.79 -5.73
N THR A 49 -11.63 -14.98 -6.43
CA THR A 49 -11.84 -14.39 -7.77
C THR A 49 -11.88 -12.87 -7.72
N ALA A 50 -12.56 -12.29 -6.73
CA ALA A 50 -12.55 -10.85 -6.50
C ALA A 50 -11.15 -10.30 -6.21
N ALA A 51 -10.33 -11.05 -5.46
CA ALA A 51 -8.97 -10.68 -5.11
C ALA A 51 -7.99 -10.75 -6.29
N PHE A 52 -8.05 -11.83 -7.08
CA PHE A 52 -7.00 -12.16 -8.06
C PHE A 52 -7.41 -11.94 -9.51
N ASP A 53 -8.67 -12.18 -9.87
CA ASP A 53 -9.11 -12.17 -11.27
C ASP A 53 -9.72 -10.82 -11.67
N TRP A 54 -10.58 -10.24 -10.83
CA TRP A 54 -11.27 -8.98 -11.13
C TRP A 54 -10.42 -7.73 -10.85
N GLY A 55 -9.42 -7.88 -9.99
CA GLY A 55 -8.52 -6.80 -9.59
C GLY A 55 -9.17 -5.79 -8.64
N HIS A 56 -8.49 -5.52 -7.53
CA HIS A 56 -8.91 -4.58 -6.48
C HIS A 56 -9.19 -3.14 -6.96
N VAL A 57 -8.78 -2.77 -8.18
CA VAL A 57 -9.02 -1.43 -8.77
C VAL A 57 -10.42 -1.34 -9.37
N TRP A 58 -10.98 -2.45 -9.86
CA TRP A 58 -12.25 -2.47 -10.62
C TRP A 58 -13.39 -3.13 -9.87
N PHE A 59 -13.09 -3.81 -8.76
CA PHE A 59 -14.10 -4.52 -7.99
C PHE A 59 -13.99 -4.24 -6.48
N ASN A 60 -15.03 -3.62 -5.95
CA ASN A 60 -15.23 -3.45 -4.52
C ASN A 60 -16.09 -4.61 -4.00
N ILE A 61 -15.55 -5.41 -3.08
CA ILE A 61 -16.29 -6.48 -2.43
C ILE A 61 -17.49 -5.87 -1.69
N ARG A 62 -18.71 -6.29 -2.04
CA ARG A 62 -19.99 -5.74 -1.53
C ARG A 62 -20.20 -4.25 -1.83
N ASN A 63 -19.52 -3.70 -2.85
CA ASN A 63 -19.57 -2.28 -3.20
C ASN A 63 -19.15 -1.35 -2.05
N LEU A 64 -18.32 -1.84 -1.12
CA LEU A 64 -17.79 -1.06 0.00
C LEU A 64 -16.47 -0.40 -0.42
N GLU A 65 -16.26 0.85 -0.02
CA GLU A 65 -15.00 1.54 -0.25
C GLU A 65 -13.93 1.05 0.75
N THR A 66 -12.70 1.54 0.60
CA THR A 66 -11.61 1.17 1.51
C THR A 66 -11.80 1.73 2.92
N ARG A 67 -12.54 2.84 3.06
CA ARG A 67 -12.83 3.47 4.35
C ARG A 67 -13.73 2.63 5.23
N GLU A 68 -14.47 1.68 4.67
CA GLU A 68 -15.34 0.77 5.42
C GLU A 68 -14.54 -0.40 6.03
N SER A 69 -13.25 -0.55 5.71
CA SER A 69 -12.36 -1.58 6.27
C SER A 69 -11.44 -0.99 7.35
N GLN A 70 -11.07 -1.80 8.35
CA GLN A 70 -10.19 -1.41 9.45
C GLN A 70 -8.94 -2.27 9.49
N PHE A 71 -7.81 -1.63 9.75
CA PHE A 71 -6.51 -2.24 9.79
C PHE A 71 -5.84 -1.98 11.10
N LEU A 72 -5.59 -3.04 11.86
CA LEU A 72 -4.91 -2.95 13.14
C LEU A 72 -3.56 -3.66 13.12
N PHE A 73 -2.58 -3.08 13.78
CA PHE A 73 -1.31 -3.73 14.10
C PHE A 73 -1.21 -3.88 15.61
N ASN A 74 -1.16 -5.13 16.07
CA ASN A 74 -1.10 -5.47 17.49
C ASN A 74 -2.17 -4.77 18.35
N GLY A 75 -3.34 -4.49 17.78
CA GLY A 75 -4.46 -3.82 18.44
C GLY A 75 -4.59 -2.32 18.16
N SER A 76 -3.64 -1.68 17.48
CA SER A 76 -3.73 -0.25 17.11
C SER A 76 -4.20 -0.05 15.67
N GLU A 77 -5.21 0.79 15.46
CA GLU A 77 -5.73 1.14 14.13
C GLU A 77 -4.78 2.07 13.37
N LEU A 78 -4.36 1.69 12.16
CA LEU A 78 -3.41 2.44 11.33
C LEU A 78 -4.05 3.16 10.13
N ASN A 79 -5.38 3.04 9.96
CA ASN A 79 -6.14 3.80 8.96
C ASN A 79 -5.80 5.29 9.05
N ARG A 80 -5.71 5.97 7.92
CA ARG A 80 -5.39 7.40 7.83
C ARG A 80 -6.59 8.22 8.27
N LEU A 81 -6.41 9.28 9.06
CA LEU A 81 -7.52 10.16 9.43
C LEU A 81 -8.05 11.01 8.28
N LEU A 82 -7.26 11.22 7.22
CA LEU A 82 -7.65 12.09 6.10
C LEU A 82 -8.85 11.52 5.33
N ASP A 83 -8.82 10.22 5.07
CA ASP A 83 -9.76 9.51 4.19
C ASP A 83 -10.24 8.16 4.78
N ASP A 84 -9.85 7.85 6.02
CA ASP A 84 -10.11 6.60 6.75
C ASP A 84 -9.66 5.33 5.98
N SER A 85 -8.78 5.52 4.99
CA SER A 85 -8.20 4.45 4.17
C SER A 85 -6.93 3.88 4.79
N HIS A 86 -6.54 2.68 4.40
CA HIS A 86 -5.28 2.07 4.80
C HIS A 86 -4.13 2.43 3.84
N ASP A 87 -2.90 2.64 4.34
CA ASP A 87 -1.71 2.72 3.48
C ASP A 87 -0.94 1.40 3.46
N TRP A 88 -1.22 0.59 2.45
CA TRP A 88 -0.54 -0.69 2.21
C TRP A 88 0.97 -0.59 2.04
N ASN A 89 1.47 0.59 1.67
CA ASN A 89 2.90 0.77 1.45
C ASN A 89 3.67 0.84 2.77
N MET A 90 3.03 0.89 3.94
CA MET A 90 3.68 0.93 5.25
C MET A 90 4.45 -0.35 5.62
N TRP A 91 4.14 -1.47 4.96
CA TRP A 91 4.76 -2.78 5.22
C TRP A 91 5.02 -3.56 3.92
N SER A 92 5.13 -2.85 2.80
CA SER A 92 5.30 -3.44 1.48
C SER A 92 6.52 -4.37 1.43
N GLY A 93 6.34 -5.60 0.95
CA GLY A 93 7.42 -6.59 0.81
C GLY A 93 7.79 -7.36 2.09
N LEU A 94 7.21 -7.02 3.24
CA LEU A 94 7.51 -7.66 4.54
C LEU A 94 6.57 -8.83 4.85
N ASN A 95 6.21 -9.61 3.84
CA ASN A 95 5.05 -10.49 3.91
C ASN A 95 5.20 -11.62 4.93
N GLU A 96 6.40 -12.18 5.13
CA GLU A 96 6.64 -13.18 6.17
C GLU A 96 6.26 -12.70 7.59
N VAL A 97 6.40 -11.41 7.89
CA VAL A 97 6.02 -10.82 9.20
C VAL A 97 4.51 -10.69 9.33
N LEU A 98 3.79 -10.52 8.21
CA LEU A 98 2.35 -10.24 8.17
C LEU A 98 1.49 -11.50 8.03
N ARG A 99 2.12 -12.66 7.85
CA ARG A 99 1.42 -13.95 7.69
C ARG A 99 0.54 -14.29 8.89
N ASN A 100 0.93 -13.87 10.09
CA ASN A 100 0.07 -14.00 11.27
C ASN A 100 -0.91 -12.81 11.34
N ASN A 101 -2.13 -13.04 10.87
CA ASN A 101 -3.21 -12.06 10.96
C ASN A 101 -4.55 -12.72 11.30
N ILE A 102 -5.41 -11.94 11.94
CA ILE A 102 -6.81 -12.29 12.20
C ILE A 102 -7.68 -11.44 11.29
N GLN A 103 -8.73 -12.04 10.73
CA GLN A 103 -9.66 -11.34 9.86
C GLN A 103 -11.09 -11.57 10.33
N ASN A 104 -11.88 -10.50 10.40
CA ASN A 104 -13.31 -10.53 10.66
C ASN A 104 -14.06 -9.74 9.59
N GLU A 105 -14.96 -10.43 8.91
CA GLU A 105 -15.77 -9.84 7.83
C GLU A 105 -17.12 -9.35 8.33
N GLY A 106 -17.47 -8.13 7.94
CA GLY A 106 -18.74 -7.50 8.25
C GLY A 106 -18.84 -7.04 9.70
N ILE A 107 -20.06 -6.68 10.09
CA ILE A 107 -20.36 -6.15 11.42
C ILE A 107 -20.41 -7.31 12.42
N LYS A 108 -19.22 -7.81 12.79
CA LYS A 108 -19.04 -8.77 13.87
C LYS A 108 -18.35 -8.08 15.04
N PRO A 109 -18.74 -8.38 16.29
CA PRO A 109 -18.02 -7.89 17.44
C PRO A 109 -16.58 -8.42 17.41
N PHE A 110 -15.62 -7.55 17.71
CA PHE A 110 -14.20 -7.90 17.74
C PHE A 110 -13.50 -7.19 18.89
N ALA A 111 -12.52 -7.85 19.52
CA ALA A 111 -11.90 -7.37 20.75
C ALA A 111 -11.33 -5.93 20.63
N TYR A 112 -10.78 -5.58 19.47
CA TYR A 112 -10.15 -4.29 19.25
C TYR A 112 -10.98 -3.30 18.42
N ALA A 113 -12.25 -3.62 18.13
CA ALA A 113 -13.07 -2.78 17.25
C ALA A 113 -14.58 -3.03 17.38
N VAL A 114 -15.36 -1.95 17.24
CA VAL A 114 -16.77 -2.08 16.85
C VAL A 114 -16.77 -2.53 15.38
N GLY A 115 -17.47 -3.62 15.07
CA GLY A 115 -17.53 -4.19 13.73
C GLY A 115 -17.75 -3.12 12.65
N ARG A 116 -16.95 -3.16 11.58
CA ARG A 116 -17.12 -2.28 10.41
C ARG A 116 -17.94 -2.97 9.31
N LEU A 117 -18.51 -2.19 8.39
CA LEU A 117 -19.23 -2.73 7.23
C LEU A 117 -18.32 -3.61 6.36
N GLY A 118 -17.06 -3.20 6.21
CA GLY A 118 -16.03 -3.91 5.45
C GLY A 118 -15.32 -4.97 6.27
N ASN A 119 -14.01 -5.08 6.06
CA ASN A 119 -13.18 -6.09 6.71
C ASN A 119 -12.39 -5.47 7.87
N ILE A 120 -12.30 -6.18 9.00
CA ILE A 120 -11.35 -5.87 10.07
C ILE A 120 -10.21 -6.86 9.97
N GLN A 121 -8.99 -6.36 9.71
CA GLN A 121 -7.79 -7.18 9.67
C GLN A 121 -6.81 -6.74 10.75
N VAL A 122 -6.32 -7.69 11.54
CA VAL A 122 -5.35 -7.46 12.62
C VAL A 122 -4.08 -8.23 12.34
N PHE A 123 -3.01 -7.49 12.10
CA PHE A 123 -1.67 -8.03 11.96
C PHE A 123 -1.03 -8.22 13.33
N LYS A 124 -0.52 -9.42 13.57
CA LYS A 124 0.16 -9.81 14.80
C LYS A 124 1.64 -9.92 14.51
N THR A 125 2.38 -8.90 14.89
CA THR A 125 3.82 -8.79 14.58
C THR A 125 4.71 -9.00 15.82
N ASN A 126 4.10 -9.40 16.93
CA ASN A 126 4.80 -9.81 18.14
C ASN A 126 5.67 -11.06 17.89
N PRO A 127 7.00 -11.01 18.10
CA PRO A 127 7.90 -12.14 17.91
C PRO A 127 7.48 -13.47 18.56
N PHE A 128 6.79 -13.43 19.71
CA PHE A 128 6.28 -14.65 20.36
C PHE A 128 5.16 -15.35 19.58
N GLU A 129 4.49 -14.63 18.68
CA GLU A 129 3.38 -15.12 17.86
C GLU A 129 3.80 -15.38 16.41
N LEU A 130 5.09 -15.18 16.09
CA LEU A 130 5.63 -15.39 14.75
C LEU A 130 6.32 -16.75 14.64
N ARG A 131 6.43 -17.27 13.41
CA ARG A 131 7.10 -18.56 13.16
C ARG A 131 8.60 -18.45 13.45
N GLN A 132 9.10 -19.24 14.40
CA GLN A 132 10.54 -19.32 14.67
C GLN A 132 11.31 -19.92 13.49
N GLY A 133 12.52 -19.42 13.25
CA GLY A 133 13.43 -19.89 12.23
C GLY A 133 13.89 -18.78 11.29
N ASN A 134 14.53 -19.18 10.20
CA ASN A 134 15.08 -18.28 9.19
C ASN A 134 14.53 -18.69 7.81
N ARG A 135 14.17 -17.71 6.99
CA ARG A 135 13.68 -17.91 5.63
C ARG A 135 14.34 -16.89 4.71
N ILE A 136 14.85 -17.36 3.58
CA ILE A 136 15.31 -16.54 2.48
C ILE A 136 14.39 -16.83 1.30
N THR A 137 13.88 -15.79 0.66
CA THR A 137 13.02 -15.90 -0.51
C THR A 137 13.63 -15.08 -1.64
N PHE A 138 13.90 -15.73 -2.77
CA PHE A 138 14.23 -15.07 -4.03
C PHE A 138 13.14 -15.35 -5.03
N SER A 139 12.74 -14.32 -5.78
CA SER A 139 11.81 -14.47 -6.89
C SER A 139 12.17 -13.54 -8.03
N SER A 140 11.86 -13.99 -9.24
CA SER A 140 11.97 -13.19 -10.44
C SER A 140 10.70 -13.30 -11.26
N SER A 141 10.24 -12.19 -11.82
CA SER A 141 8.98 -12.13 -12.56
C SER A 141 9.01 -11.02 -13.62
N ASN A 142 8.11 -11.11 -14.61
CA ASN A 142 7.90 -10.05 -15.60
C ASN A 142 6.69 -9.18 -15.20
N ARG A 143 6.78 -8.52 -14.05
CA ARG A 143 5.73 -7.65 -13.49
C ARG A 143 6.27 -6.23 -13.27
N SER A 144 5.73 -5.49 -12.31
CA SER A 144 6.23 -4.16 -11.90
C SER A 144 7.68 -4.19 -11.40
N TYR A 145 8.18 -5.32 -10.90
CA TYR A 145 9.57 -5.54 -10.51
C TYR A 145 10.09 -6.88 -11.09
N ARG A 146 11.41 -6.97 -11.29
CA ARG A 146 12.08 -8.12 -11.91
C ARG A 146 12.72 -9.05 -10.90
N HIS A 147 13.27 -8.50 -9.83
CA HIS A 147 13.94 -9.26 -8.80
C HIS A 147 13.40 -8.86 -7.43
N ARG A 148 13.14 -9.87 -6.61
CA ARG A 148 12.79 -9.70 -5.20
C ARG A 148 13.65 -10.63 -4.37
N ALA A 149 14.24 -10.07 -3.32
CA ALA A 149 14.95 -10.79 -2.29
C ALA A 149 14.33 -10.44 -0.94
N GLN A 150 14.06 -11.43 -0.10
CA GLN A 150 13.55 -11.24 1.25
C GLN A 150 14.30 -12.14 2.21
N TYR A 151 14.63 -11.60 3.38
CA TYR A 151 15.17 -12.33 4.50
C TYR A 151 14.24 -12.15 5.70
N TYR A 152 14.00 -13.22 6.42
CA TYR A 152 13.20 -13.25 7.63
C TYR A 152 13.92 -14.13 8.65
N TYR A 153 14.00 -13.65 9.89
CA TYR A 153 14.57 -14.38 11.01
C TYR A 153 13.81 -14.05 12.29
N THR A 154 13.37 -15.10 12.98
CA THR A 154 12.75 -14.98 14.31
C THR A 154 13.35 -16.02 15.24
N LYS A 155 13.72 -15.56 16.44
CA LYS A 155 14.17 -16.43 17.53
C LYS A 155 13.30 -16.19 18.75
N ILE A 156 12.70 -17.27 19.25
CA ILE A 156 11.89 -17.27 20.46
C ILE A 156 12.67 -18.00 21.54
N ARG A 157 12.74 -17.40 22.73
CA ARG A 157 13.30 -17.99 23.94
C ARG A 157 12.23 -17.94 25.04
N SER A 158 12.56 -18.45 26.21
CA SER A 158 11.60 -18.52 27.32
C SER A 158 11.15 -17.15 27.84
N LYS A 159 12.05 -16.16 27.84
CA LYS A 159 11.78 -14.81 28.40
C LYS A 159 11.74 -13.71 27.35
N ASP A 160 12.35 -13.91 26.19
CA ASP A 160 12.50 -12.91 25.15
C ASP A 160 12.35 -13.54 23.77
N ALA A 161 11.92 -12.74 22.81
CA ALA A 161 11.83 -13.13 21.41
C ALA A 161 12.14 -11.92 20.53
N PHE A 162 12.78 -12.16 19.40
CA PHE A 162 13.09 -11.10 18.45
C PHE A 162 12.88 -11.54 17.02
N THR A 163 12.54 -10.58 16.18
CA THR A 163 12.27 -10.77 14.77
C THR A 163 12.96 -9.69 13.97
N PHE A 164 13.52 -10.09 12.84
CA PHE A 164 14.13 -9.22 11.86
C PHE A 164 13.71 -9.66 10.47
N ALA A 165 13.32 -8.70 9.62
CA ALA A 165 13.05 -8.98 8.22
C ALA A 165 13.54 -7.85 7.33
N LEU A 166 14.03 -8.22 6.16
CA LEU A 166 14.46 -7.32 5.10
C LEU A 166 13.78 -7.73 3.81
N ALA A 167 13.40 -6.76 3.00
CA ALA A 167 12.94 -7.00 1.64
C ALA A 167 13.53 -5.98 0.67
N ASN A 168 13.95 -6.47 -0.48
CA ASN A 168 14.38 -5.66 -1.60
C ASN A 168 13.60 -6.09 -2.85
N ARG A 169 13.06 -5.13 -3.59
CA ARG A 169 12.47 -5.34 -4.91
C ARG A 169 13.08 -4.34 -5.87
N ALA A 170 13.55 -4.82 -7.01
CA ALA A 170 14.25 -4.00 -8.00
C ALA A 170 13.86 -4.36 -9.43
N ALA A 171 13.80 -3.34 -10.28
CA ALA A 171 13.79 -3.43 -11.73
C ALA A 171 14.34 -2.14 -12.33
N ASN A 172 15.26 -2.27 -13.29
CA ASN A 172 15.61 -1.15 -14.18
C ASN A 172 14.41 -0.78 -15.06
N GLU A 173 13.66 -1.79 -15.50
CA GLU A 173 12.41 -1.66 -16.25
C GLU A 173 11.50 -2.84 -15.91
N GLY A 174 10.27 -2.58 -15.48
CA GLY A 174 9.27 -3.62 -15.23
C GLY A 174 8.66 -4.17 -16.53
N TYR A 175 7.36 -4.50 -16.48
CA TYR A 175 6.59 -4.91 -17.65
C TYR A 175 6.44 -3.78 -18.70
N TYR A 176 6.29 -2.54 -18.22
CA TYR A 176 6.13 -1.35 -19.06
C TYR A 176 7.47 -0.72 -19.39
N GLU A 177 7.55 -0.06 -20.54
CA GLU A 177 8.77 0.67 -20.96
C GLU A 177 9.13 1.78 -19.97
N ALA A 178 10.43 1.94 -19.69
CA ALA A 178 10.99 2.94 -18.78
C ALA A 178 10.24 3.04 -17.43
N SER A 179 9.92 1.88 -16.86
CA SER A 179 9.24 1.77 -15.58
C SER A 179 10.19 1.27 -14.47
N PRO A 180 11.14 2.10 -14.00
CA PRO A 180 12.03 1.69 -12.92
C PRO A 180 11.24 1.44 -11.63
N TYR A 181 11.71 0.48 -10.85
CA TYR A 181 11.15 0.12 -9.56
C TYR A 181 12.28 -0.17 -8.57
N LEU A 182 12.24 0.47 -7.42
CA LEU A 182 13.11 0.16 -6.28
C LEU A 182 12.30 0.27 -5.00
N SER A 183 12.26 -0.80 -4.22
CA SER A 183 11.65 -0.81 -2.89
C SER A 183 12.56 -1.52 -1.91
N ARG A 184 12.79 -0.88 -0.77
CA ARG A 184 13.59 -1.40 0.35
C ARG A 184 12.74 -1.33 1.60
N SER A 185 12.64 -2.45 2.30
CA SER A 185 11.83 -2.57 3.49
C SER A 185 12.61 -3.26 4.60
N VAL A 186 12.42 -2.81 5.82
CA VAL A 186 12.99 -3.38 7.04
C VAL A 186 11.91 -3.49 8.10
N PHE A 187 11.95 -4.58 8.85
CA PHE A 187 11.18 -4.77 10.07
C PHE A 187 12.09 -5.30 11.16
N ALA A 188 11.95 -4.76 12.36
CA ALA A 188 12.61 -5.31 13.54
C ALA A 188 11.65 -5.22 14.72
N ALA A 189 11.58 -6.29 15.51
CA ALA A 189 10.80 -6.30 16.74
C ALA A 189 11.50 -7.09 17.84
N TYR A 190 11.29 -6.65 19.07
CA TYR A 190 11.74 -7.32 20.29
C TYR A 190 10.58 -7.37 21.28
N SER A 191 10.33 -8.55 21.82
CA SER A 191 9.38 -8.77 22.90
C SER A 191 10.05 -9.44 24.07
N TRP A 192 9.70 -9.06 25.29
CA TRP A 192 10.16 -9.74 26.49
C TRP A 192 9.04 -9.89 27.52
N ARG A 193 9.15 -10.94 28.32
CA ARG A 193 8.20 -11.33 29.35
C ARG A 193 8.87 -11.34 30.71
N LYS A 194 8.20 -10.76 31.70
CA LYS A 194 8.57 -10.85 33.11
C LYS A 194 7.32 -11.12 33.93
N LYS A 195 7.24 -12.32 34.51
CA LYS A 195 6.04 -12.81 35.22
C LYS A 195 4.83 -12.74 34.29
N ARG A 196 3.84 -11.92 34.64
CA ARG A 196 2.57 -11.70 33.92
C ARG A 196 2.62 -10.54 32.92
N HIS A 197 3.75 -9.84 32.82
CA HIS A 197 3.91 -8.71 31.91
C HIS A 197 4.65 -9.15 30.66
N GLN A 198 4.19 -8.68 29.51
CA GLN A 198 4.86 -8.76 28.22
C GLN A 198 5.00 -7.34 27.66
N TRP A 199 6.16 -7.04 27.12
CA TRP A 199 6.42 -5.80 26.42
C TRP A 199 6.83 -6.11 25.00
N TYR A 200 6.50 -5.22 24.08
CA TYR A 200 6.82 -5.30 22.67
C TYR A 200 7.31 -3.92 22.20
N MET A 201 8.36 -3.94 21.41
CA MET A 201 8.84 -2.79 20.65
C MET A 201 9.07 -3.24 19.21
N GLY A 202 8.52 -2.49 18.26
CA GLY A 202 8.64 -2.80 16.84
C GLY A 202 8.87 -1.58 15.98
N TYR A 203 9.63 -1.77 14.91
CA TYR A 203 9.86 -0.77 13.88
C TYR A 203 9.62 -1.37 12.49
N SER A 204 8.92 -0.65 11.63
CA SER A 204 8.78 -0.92 10.20
C SER A 204 9.22 0.32 9.41
N GLY A 205 10.08 0.13 8.43
CA GLY A 205 10.54 1.16 7.52
C GLY A 205 10.44 0.68 6.09
N VAL A 206 9.77 1.44 5.22
CA VAL A 206 9.62 1.13 3.79
C VAL A 206 9.94 2.37 2.98
N ASP A 207 10.86 2.26 2.03
CA ASP A 207 11.17 3.28 1.03
C ASP A 207 10.96 2.68 -0.36
N THR A 208 10.05 3.25 -1.14
CA THR A 208 9.70 2.79 -2.47
C THR A 208 9.72 3.95 -3.46
N ARG A 209 10.53 3.82 -4.51
CA ARG A 209 10.54 4.70 -5.67
C ARG A 209 10.20 3.89 -6.91
N ARG A 210 9.13 4.27 -7.60
CA ARG A 210 8.67 3.53 -8.79
C ARG A 210 8.03 4.44 -9.82
N ALA A 211 8.06 4.04 -11.07
CA ALA A 211 7.20 4.64 -12.08
C ALA A 211 5.72 4.38 -11.75
N SER A 212 4.90 5.39 -11.99
CA SER A 212 3.45 5.26 -12.01
C SER A 212 3.00 4.90 -13.43
N MET A 213 1.98 4.07 -13.52
CA MET A 213 1.31 3.75 -14.78
C MET A 213 0.25 4.82 -15.07
N ASN A 214 -0.02 5.08 -16.36
CA ASN A 214 -1.25 5.72 -16.79
C ASN A 214 -2.23 4.67 -17.28
N PHE A 215 -3.51 5.00 -17.20
CA PHE A 215 -4.49 4.39 -18.08
C PHE A 215 -4.29 4.99 -19.47
N ILE A 216 -3.99 4.15 -20.46
CA ILE A 216 -3.97 4.54 -21.86
C ILE A 216 -5.35 4.28 -22.47
N THR A 217 -5.76 5.10 -23.44
CA THR A 217 -7.02 4.89 -24.16
C THR A 217 -6.93 3.64 -25.04
N LYS A 218 -8.07 3.09 -25.45
CA LYS A 218 -8.11 1.97 -26.40
C LYS A 218 -7.36 2.30 -27.69
N GLU A 219 -7.53 3.50 -28.24
CA GLU A 219 -6.79 3.97 -29.42
C GLU A 219 -5.27 3.91 -29.23
N VAL A 220 -4.75 4.41 -28.10
CA VAL A 220 -3.31 4.37 -27.80
C VAL A 220 -2.82 2.93 -27.61
N PHE A 221 -3.65 2.08 -27.01
CA PHE A 221 -3.35 0.65 -26.86
C PHE A 221 -3.28 -0.07 -28.22
N ASP A 222 -4.25 0.18 -29.10
CA ASP A 222 -4.32 -0.43 -30.42
C ASP A 222 -3.13 0.03 -31.29
N LEU A 223 -2.67 1.27 -31.15
CA LEU A 223 -1.52 1.83 -31.87
C LEU A 223 -0.16 1.32 -31.37
N TYR A 224 0.06 1.24 -30.05
CA TYR A 224 1.41 1.04 -29.48
C TYR A 224 1.57 -0.20 -28.60
N GLY A 225 0.48 -0.91 -28.35
CA GLY A 225 0.42 -2.14 -27.56
C GLY A 225 0.46 -1.94 -26.05
N SER A 226 0.35 -3.07 -25.35
CA SER A 226 0.14 -3.13 -23.89
C SER A 226 1.32 -2.68 -23.03
N ARG A 227 2.54 -2.56 -23.59
CA ARG A 227 3.75 -2.17 -22.85
C ARG A 227 4.10 -0.69 -22.98
N TYR A 228 3.42 0.02 -23.87
CA TYR A 228 3.69 1.43 -24.12
C TYR A 228 3.43 2.27 -22.88
N ASN A 229 4.39 3.12 -22.54
CA ASN A 229 4.32 4.06 -21.43
C ASN A 229 4.56 5.48 -21.98
N PRO A 230 3.59 6.40 -21.93
CA PRO A 230 3.75 7.74 -22.50
C PRO A 230 4.48 8.71 -21.58
N TYR A 231 4.87 8.29 -20.37
CA TYR A 231 5.44 9.17 -19.36
C TYR A 231 6.96 9.27 -19.39
N TRP A 232 7.62 8.66 -20.36
CA TRP A 232 9.06 8.74 -20.44
C TRP A 232 9.52 9.37 -21.75
N GLY A 233 10.82 9.66 -21.81
CA GLY A 233 11.51 10.12 -23.00
C GLY A 233 13.01 9.99 -22.83
N GLY A 234 13.74 10.04 -23.94
CA GLY A 234 15.20 10.10 -23.92
C GLY A 234 15.69 11.48 -23.50
N PHE A 235 16.66 11.53 -22.59
CA PHE A 235 17.36 12.75 -22.20
C PHE A 235 18.78 12.42 -21.70
N ASN A 236 19.80 13.10 -22.21
CA ASN A 236 21.21 12.86 -21.85
C ASN A 236 21.60 11.36 -21.81
N ASN A 237 21.30 10.62 -22.87
CA ASN A 237 21.55 9.17 -22.99
C ASN A 237 20.87 8.29 -21.92
N SER A 238 19.85 8.82 -21.23
CA SER A 238 19.09 8.11 -20.20
C SER A 238 17.58 8.17 -20.46
N LYS A 239 16.83 7.17 -19.99
CA LYS A 239 15.36 7.22 -20.01
C LYS A 239 14.87 8.01 -18.79
N ARG A 240 14.26 9.18 -19.01
CA ARG A 240 13.69 10.02 -17.95
C ARG A 240 12.18 9.88 -17.92
N ASN A 241 11.62 9.52 -16.76
CA ASN A 241 10.18 9.35 -16.56
C ASN A 241 9.61 10.52 -15.75
N ALA A 242 8.52 11.12 -16.25
CA ALA A 242 7.82 12.27 -15.70
C ALA A 242 6.86 11.92 -14.55
N ARG A 243 6.59 10.64 -14.30
CA ARG A 243 5.62 10.15 -13.32
C ARG A 243 6.27 9.12 -12.40
N ILE A 244 7.11 9.59 -11.49
CA ILE A 244 7.68 8.78 -10.41
C ILE A 244 6.88 8.98 -9.13
N LYS A 245 6.50 7.89 -8.48
CA LYS A 245 6.02 7.89 -7.09
C LYS A 245 7.19 7.56 -6.17
N HIS A 246 7.34 8.35 -5.11
CA HIS A 246 8.27 8.10 -4.02
C HIS A 246 7.47 8.05 -2.72
N GLN A 247 7.59 6.94 -2.00
CA GLN A 247 6.84 6.67 -0.78
C GLN A 247 7.81 6.23 0.30
N ARG A 248 7.86 6.94 1.42
CA ARG A 248 8.68 6.60 2.57
C ARG A 248 7.79 6.53 3.81
N ASN A 249 7.67 5.35 4.39
CA ASN A 249 6.80 5.07 5.52
C ASN A 249 7.62 4.52 6.68
N ASN A 250 7.40 5.07 7.87
CA ASN A 250 8.01 4.63 9.11
C ASN A 250 6.92 4.45 10.16
N LEU A 251 6.98 3.34 10.88
CA LEU A 251 6.11 3.01 11.99
C LEU A 251 6.98 2.54 13.16
N LEU A 252 6.86 3.21 14.30
CA LEU A 252 7.36 2.74 15.59
C LEU A 252 6.17 2.37 16.45
N GLN A 253 6.22 1.20 17.09
CA GLN A 253 5.16 0.71 17.97
C GLN A 253 5.74 0.25 19.30
N LEU A 254 5.01 0.54 20.37
CA LEU A 254 5.27 0.06 21.73
C LEU A 254 3.98 -0.53 22.28
N ASN A 255 4.02 -1.76 22.78
CA ASN A 255 2.88 -2.37 23.46
C ASN A 255 3.30 -2.97 24.80
N TRP A 256 2.40 -2.87 25.77
CA TRP A 256 2.48 -3.52 27.06
C TRP A 256 1.23 -4.34 27.28
N ASN A 257 1.43 -5.64 27.51
CA ASN A 257 0.37 -6.58 27.82
C ASN A 257 0.56 -7.14 29.24
N TYR A 258 -0.54 -7.25 29.98
CA TYR A 258 -0.58 -7.89 31.28
C TYR A 258 -1.68 -8.94 31.32
N GLN A 259 -1.30 -10.19 31.60
CA GLN A 259 -2.22 -11.32 31.55
C GLN A 259 -2.38 -11.99 32.92
N ARG A 260 -3.63 -12.14 33.36
CA ARG A 260 -4.05 -13.02 34.47
C ARG A 260 -5.04 -14.05 33.96
N SER A 261 -5.43 -14.99 34.83
CA SER A 261 -6.36 -16.07 34.48
C SER A 261 -7.73 -15.59 34.01
N ASN A 262 -8.19 -14.43 34.49
CA ASN A 262 -9.54 -13.92 34.25
C ASN A 262 -9.58 -12.51 33.62
N TYR A 263 -8.44 -11.91 33.34
CA TYR A 263 -8.39 -10.65 32.59
C TYR A 263 -7.05 -10.44 31.89
N GLU A 264 -7.10 -9.71 30.79
CA GLU A 264 -5.97 -9.26 29.99
C GLU A 264 -6.07 -7.75 29.78
N LEU A 265 -4.94 -7.06 29.96
CA LEU A 265 -4.78 -5.64 29.68
C LEU A 265 -3.76 -5.49 28.56
N ASN A 266 -4.06 -4.68 27.56
CA ASN A 266 -3.14 -4.31 26.50
C ASN A 266 -3.16 -2.79 26.31
N LEU A 267 -2.01 -2.14 26.44
CA LEU A 267 -1.83 -0.72 26.22
C LEU A 267 -0.77 -0.55 25.14
N GLY A 268 -1.04 0.31 24.17
CA GLY A 268 -0.10 0.55 23.09
C GLY A 268 -0.01 2.00 22.66
N ALA A 269 1.12 2.33 22.06
CA ALA A 269 1.39 3.62 21.47
C ALA A 269 2.21 3.48 20.19
N ASP A 270 1.83 4.25 19.16
CA ASP A 270 2.52 4.27 17.88
C ASP A 270 2.92 5.66 17.44
N LEU A 271 4.01 5.74 16.68
CA LEU A 271 4.42 6.92 15.93
C LEU A 271 4.55 6.56 14.45
N ILE A 272 3.89 7.36 13.61
CA ILE A 272 3.83 7.17 12.15
C ILE A 272 4.45 8.38 11.47
N LYS A 273 5.39 8.15 10.55
CA LYS A 273 5.89 9.18 9.64
C LYS A 273 5.86 8.66 8.21
N SER A 274 5.03 9.28 7.37
CA SER A 274 4.85 8.89 5.97
C SER A 274 5.09 10.09 5.06
N VAL A 275 5.78 9.89 3.94
CA VAL A 275 5.99 10.89 2.89
C VAL A 275 5.63 10.26 1.56
N HIS A 276 4.65 10.82 0.87
CA HIS A 276 4.19 10.36 -0.44
C HIS A 276 4.38 11.51 -1.43
N ALA A 277 5.28 11.34 -2.38
CA ALA A 277 5.55 12.30 -3.44
C ALA A 277 5.22 11.70 -4.81
N LYS A 278 4.54 12.47 -5.67
CA LYS A 278 4.23 12.07 -7.04
C LYS A 278 4.74 13.13 -8.01
N SER A 279 5.69 12.75 -8.84
CA SER A 279 6.18 13.63 -9.89
C SER A 279 5.13 13.88 -10.96
N ARG A 280 5.14 15.09 -11.52
CA ARG A 280 4.37 15.46 -12.69
C ARG A 280 5.07 16.58 -13.47
N LEU A 281 4.77 16.63 -14.76
CA LEU A 281 5.01 17.82 -15.57
C LEU A 281 3.81 18.76 -15.43
N SER A 282 4.10 20.01 -15.12
CA SER A 282 3.18 21.12 -15.20
C SER A 282 3.51 21.91 -16.46
N HIS A 283 2.49 22.44 -17.12
CA HIS A 283 2.66 23.34 -18.25
C HIS A 283 1.78 24.57 -18.04
N GLN A 284 2.32 25.76 -18.32
CA GLN A 284 1.64 27.04 -18.18
C GLN A 284 1.73 27.79 -19.51
N LYS A 285 0.58 28.14 -20.09
CA LYS A 285 0.48 28.80 -21.40
C LYS A 285 1.28 28.09 -22.53
N ALA A 286 1.47 26.78 -22.38
CA ALA A 286 2.18 25.92 -23.32
C ALA A 286 1.36 24.65 -23.61
N SER A 287 1.66 24.00 -24.74
CA SER A 287 1.05 22.73 -25.16
C SER A 287 1.26 21.62 -24.13
N ASN A 288 0.36 20.64 -24.08
CA ASN A 288 0.57 19.48 -23.22
C ASN A 288 1.75 18.64 -23.75
N PRO A 289 2.79 18.36 -22.94
CA PRO A 289 3.99 17.67 -23.41
C PRO A 289 3.81 16.15 -23.56
N LEU A 290 2.65 15.60 -23.17
CA LEU A 290 2.40 14.17 -23.28
C LEU A 290 2.07 13.77 -24.74
N PRO A 291 2.73 12.72 -25.27
CA PRO A 291 2.47 12.25 -26.63
C PRO A 291 1.03 11.74 -26.81
N THR A 292 0.40 11.28 -25.72
CA THR A 292 -0.98 10.76 -25.71
C THR A 292 -2.04 11.83 -25.43
N TYR A 293 -1.70 13.12 -25.48
CA TYR A 293 -2.70 14.17 -25.39
C TYR A 293 -3.68 14.04 -26.57
N TYR A 294 -4.99 14.15 -26.34
CA TYR A 294 -6.01 13.78 -27.34
C TYR A 294 -5.83 14.50 -28.70
N ARG A 295 -5.34 15.75 -28.71
CA ARG A 295 -5.07 16.50 -29.95
C ARG A 295 -3.97 15.89 -30.82
N ASN A 296 -3.11 15.08 -30.21
CA ASN A 296 -2.03 14.37 -30.89
C ASN A 296 -2.53 13.05 -31.51
N LEU A 297 -3.71 12.55 -31.15
CA LEU A 297 -4.21 11.25 -31.61
C LEU A 297 -4.95 11.35 -32.96
N PRO A 298 -4.95 10.27 -33.77
CA PRO A 298 -5.69 10.19 -35.03
C PRO A 298 -7.18 10.53 -34.91
N SER A 299 -7.84 10.02 -33.86
CA SER A 299 -9.28 10.22 -33.63
C SER A 299 -9.68 11.69 -33.62
N TYR A 300 -8.86 12.56 -33.01
CA TYR A 300 -9.10 14.01 -33.01
C TYR A 300 -9.01 14.62 -34.41
N SER A 301 -8.04 14.20 -35.20
CA SER A 301 -7.88 14.66 -36.59
C SER A 301 -8.98 14.13 -37.51
N LEU A 302 -9.46 12.90 -37.28
CA LEU A 302 -10.55 12.28 -38.03
C LEU A 302 -11.92 12.86 -37.66
N SER A 303 -12.12 13.30 -36.42
CA SER A 303 -13.37 13.93 -35.99
C SER A 303 -13.58 15.35 -36.54
N ASN A 304 -12.51 16.01 -37.00
CA ASN A 304 -12.61 17.31 -37.66
C ASN A 304 -12.84 17.10 -39.17
N SER A 305 -13.96 17.63 -39.67
CA SER A 305 -14.52 17.39 -41.01
C SER A 305 -13.65 17.79 -42.21
N ASN A 306 -12.48 18.41 -41.99
CA ASN A 306 -11.57 18.88 -43.05
C ASN A 306 -10.28 18.04 -43.21
N SER A 307 -10.12 16.91 -42.51
CA SER A 307 -8.79 16.27 -42.37
C SER A 307 -8.75 14.74 -42.43
N SER A 308 -9.41 14.12 -43.41
CA SER A 308 -9.33 12.64 -43.59
C SER A 308 -7.91 12.17 -43.94
N TRP A 309 -7.21 12.84 -44.86
CA TRP A 309 -5.82 12.50 -45.24
C TRP A 309 -4.79 12.83 -44.15
N LEU A 310 -4.99 13.93 -43.41
CA LEU A 310 -4.10 14.34 -42.33
C LEU A 310 -4.16 13.34 -41.16
N GLY A 311 -5.36 12.81 -40.85
CA GLY A 311 -5.54 11.76 -39.84
C GLY A 311 -4.82 10.46 -40.20
N LEU A 312 -4.92 10.00 -41.45
CA LEU A 312 -4.24 8.79 -41.94
C LEU A 312 -2.71 8.94 -41.96
N PHE A 313 -2.19 10.07 -42.45
CA PHE A 313 -0.75 10.36 -42.43
C PHE A 313 -0.20 10.43 -41.01
N LYS A 314 -0.93 11.10 -40.11
CA LYS A 314 -0.56 11.19 -38.70
C LYS A 314 -0.59 9.82 -38.02
N THR A 315 -1.55 8.96 -38.36
CA THR A 315 -1.60 7.57 -37.86
C THR A 315 -0.36 6.78 -38.28
N TYR A 316 -0.02 6.79 -39.58
CA TYR A 316 1.16 6.10 -40.10
C TYR A 316 2.46 6.58 -39.45
N TRP A 317 2.61 7.90 -39.29
CA TRP A 317 3.79 8.49 -38.67
C TRP A 317 3.88 8.21 -37.17
N LEU A 318 2.75 8.29 -36.45
CA LEU A 318 2.66 7.98 -35.03
C LEU A 318 2.98 6.50 -34.74
N GLU A 319 2.41 5.57 -35.52
CA GLU A 319 2.68 4.13 -35.42
C GLU A 319 4.17 3.82 -35.59
N LYS A 320 4.85 4.48 -36.54
CA LYS A 320 6.28 4.28 -36.77
C LYS A 320 7.18 4.86 -35.69
N GLU A 321 6.88 6.06 -35.20
CA GLU A 321 7.76 6.81 -34.30
C GLU A 321 7.57 6.46 -32.80
N ARG A 322 6.45 5.81 -32.43
CA ARG A 322 6.08 5.46 -31.03
C ARG A 322 6.42 6.61 -30.05
N PRO A 323 5.78 7.78 -30.22
CA PRO A 323 6.23 9.04 -29.65
C PRO A 323 6.39 8.98 -28.13
N GLN A 324 7.41 9.67 -27.64
CA GLN A 324 7.75 9.81 -26.23
C GLN A 324 7.80 11.29 -25.85
N ILE A 325 7.91 11.60 -24.56
CA ILE A 325 8.12 12.97 -24.12
C ILE A 325 9.45 13.49 -24.70
N ASN A 326 9.39 14.59 -25.45
CA ASN A 326 10.58 15.25 -25.94
C ASN A 326 11.15 16.17 -24.86
N TRP A 327 11.96 15.63 -23.96
CA TRP A 327 12.54 16.40 -22.86
C TRP A 327 13.38 17.58 -23.37
N ALA A 328 14.16 17.41 -24.44
CA ALA A 328 15.00 18.48 -24.98
C ALA A 328 14.18 19.70 -25.42
N GLU A 329 13.02 19.47 -26.04
CA GLU A 329 12.11 20.55 -26.43
C GLU A 329 11.54 21.31 -25.24
N LEU A 330 11.25 20.64 -24.12
CA LEU A 330 10.81 21.32 -22.90
C LEU A 330 11.90 22.25 -22.35
N PHE A 331 13.16 21.80 -22.38
CA PHE A 331 14.30 22.61 -21.96
C PHE A 331 14.52 23.82 -22.89
N LEU A 332 14.43 23.61 -24.21
CA LEU A 332 14.56 24.68 -25.18
C LEU A 332 13.43 25.70 -25.04
N ALA A 333 12.19 25.26 -24.82
CA ALA A 333 11.04 26.14 -24.63
C ALA A 333 11.17 27.04 -23.39
N ASN A 334 11.79 26.53 -22.33
CA ASN A 334 12.03 27.30 -21.12
C ASN A 334 13.23 28.27 -21.22
N ASN A 335 14.17 28.01 -22.13
CA ASN A 335 15.37 28.82 -22.34
C ASN A 335 15.17 29.94 -23.39
N GLN A 336 13.99 30.03 -24.02
CA GLN A 336 13.65 31.14 -24.91
C GLN A 336 13.29 32.36 -24.04
N GLY A 337 14.11 33.42 -24.12
CA GLY A 337 14.17 34.52 -23.15
C GLY A 337 12.92 35.41 -22.98
N VAL A 338 13.00 36.28 -21.96
CA VAL A 338 12.03 37.28 -21.44
C VAL A 338 10.57 36.86 -21.53
N ILE A 339 10.22 35.86 -20.75
CA ILE A 339 8.84 35.50 -20.48
C ILE A 339 8.62 35.56 -18.97
N ASP A 340 7.59 36.28 -18.50
CA ASP A 340 7.25 36.40 -17.06
C ASP A 340 6.76 35.08 -16.42
N PHE A 341 6.87 33.95 -17.12
CA PHE A 341 6.45 32.64 -16.65
C PHE A 341 7.36 31.54 -17.22
N THR A 342 7.46 30.43 -16.50
CA THR A 342 8.15 29.21 -16.95
C THR A 342 7.14 28.28 -17.66
N PRO A 343 7.26 28.05 -18.98
CA PRO A 343 6.31 27.24 -19.74
C PRO A 343 6.11 25.83 -19.21
N TYR A 344 7.18 25.15 -18.79
CA TYR A 344 7.14 23.80 -18.26
C TYR A 344 7.85 23.70 -16.91
N VAL A 345 7.25 23.04 -15.93
CA VAL A 345 7.89 22.83 -14.63
C VAL A 345 7.75 21.37 -14.22
N PHE A 346 8.86 20.77 -13.78
CA PHE A 346 8.83 19.43 -13.20
C PHE A 346 8.67 19.54 -11.69
N LEU A 347 7.55 19.03 -11.19
CA LEU A 347 7.13 19.17 -9.79
C LEU A 347 6.95 17.80 -9.16
N ASP A 348 7.07 17.73 -7.83
CA ASP A 348 6.48 16.68 -7.01
C ASP A 348 5.28 17.24 -6.25
N ASP A 349 4.12 16.60 -6.36
CA ASP A 349 3.05 16.81 -5.39
C ASP A 349 3.37 15.95 -4.15
N VAL A 350 3.60 16.60 -3.01
CA VAL A 350 4.09 15.97 -1.78
C VAL A 350 3.02 16.01 -0.70
N GLU A 351 2.80 14.85 -0.09
CA GLU A 351 2.05 14.67 1.14
C GLU A 351 2.97 14.16 2.24
N GLU A 352 3.07 14.90 3.34
CA GLU A 352 3.71 14.45 4.56
C GLU A 352 2.66 14.19 5.65
N ARG A 353 2.71 13.01 6.27
CA ARG A 353 1.87 12.60 7.40
C ARG A 353 2.75 12.34 8.60
N PHE A 354 2.43 13.00 9.71
CA PHE A 354 2.90 12.64 11.04
C PHE A 354 1.71 12.23 11.90
N GLY A 355 1.74 11.01 12.42
CA GLY A 355 0.65 10.43 13.20
C GLY A 355 1.11 9.87 14.54
N SER A 356 0.24 9.91 15.54
CA SER A 356 0.40 9.20 16.80
C SER A 356 -0.89 8.53 17.22
N ASN A 357 -0.77 7.30 17.72
CA ASN A 357 -1.88 6.50 18.21
C ASN A 357 -1.60 6.09 19.64
N ILE A 358 -2.63 6.08 20.50
CA ILE A 358 -2.59 5.48 21.83
C ILE A 358 -3.86 4.67 21.98
N PHE A 359 -3.74 3.43 22.44
CA PHE A 359 -4.90 2.60 22.73
C PHE A 359 -4.77 1.87 24.07
N PHE A 360 -5.92 1.51 24.61
CA PHE A 360 -6.11 0.70 25.79
C PHE A 360 -7.18 -0.33 25.50
N HIS A 361 -6.89 -1.59 25.78
CA HIS A 361 -7.81 -2.72 25.67
C HIS A 361 -7.81 -3.49 26.99
N LEU A 362 -9.00 -3.73 27.54
CA LEU A 362 -9.23 -4.59 28.69
C LEU A 362 -10.20 -5.69 28.27
N GLU A 363 -9.80 -6.94 28.49
CA GLU A 363 -10.67 -8.10 28.41
C GLU A 363 -10.78 -8.73 29.79
N LYS A 364 -11.99 -9.05 30.24
CA LYS A 364 -12.27 -9.72 31.51
C LYS A 364 -13.27 -10.83 31.28
N ASN A 365 -12.83 -12.05 31.53
CA ASN A 365 -13.64 -13.26 31.38
C ASN A 365 -14.14 -13.69 32.76
N SER A 366 -15.47 -13.67 32.94
CA SER A 366 -16.09 -14.01 34.23
C SER A 366 -16.42 -15.50 34.31
N VAL A 367 -16.31 -16.07 35.50
CA VAL A 367 -16.70 -17.46 35.79
C VAL A 367 -18.20 -17.68 35.51
N VAL A 368 -19.01 -16.62 35.55
CA VAL A 368 -20.46 -16.64 35.34
C VAL A 368 -20.86 -16.63 33.85
N GLY A 369 -19.90 -16.80 32.92
CA GLY A 369 -20.18 -16.84 31.47
C GLY A 369 -20.46 -15.48 30.84
N LEU A 370 -20.04 -14.40 31.50
CA LEU A 370 -20.09 -13.02 31.02
C LEU A 370 -18.67 -12.56 30.68
N ASP A 371 -18.43 -12.26 29.41
CA ASP A 371 -17.17 -11.70 28.95
C ASP A 371 -17.34 -10.20 28.68
N PHE A 372 -16.41 -9.43 29.22
CA PHE A 372 -16.44 -7.98 29.19
C PHE A 372 -15.19 -7.45 28.49
N GLN A 373 -15.36 -6.63 27.47
CA GLN A 373 -14.28 -6.02 26.72
C GLN A 373 -14.48 -4.51 26.61
N VAL A 374 -13.40 -3.77 26.83
CA VAL A 374 -13.34 -2.30 26.68
C VAL A 374 -12.14 -1.96 25.84
N TYR A 375 -12.37 -1.21 24.76
CA TYR A 375 -11.34 -0.67 23.88
C TYR A 375 -11.50 0.85 23.79
N LEU A 376 -10.43 1.56 24.10
CA LEU A 376 -10.31 3.01 23.97
C LEU A 376 -9.11 3.30 23.09
N ALA A 377 -9.28 4.11 22.04
CA ALA A 377 -8.19 4.52 21.19
C ALA A 377 -8.29 6.01 20.86
N ARG A 378 -7.14 6.67 20.80
CA ARG A 378 -7.00 8.04 20.33
C ARG A 378 -5.94 8.08 19.24
N GLN A 379 -6.34 8.59 18.09
CA GLN A 379 -5.46 8.84 16.95
C GLN A 379 -5.36 10.33 16.69
N SER A 380 -4.16 10.79 16.35
CA SER A 380 -3.85 12.18 16.07
C SER A 380 -2.92 12.28 14.88
N GLU A 381 -3.29 13.07 13.86
CA GLU A 381 -2.51 13.19 12.64
C GLU A 381 -2.40 14.64 12.16
N LYS A 382 -1.22 14.99 11.67
CA LYS A 382 -0.91 16.25 10.99
C LYS A 382 -0.47 15.92 9.56
N TYR A 383 -1.05 16.65 8.61
CA TYR A 383 -0.76 16.55 7.19
C TYR A 383 -0.16 17.87 6.68
N ALA A 384 0.82 17.77 5.80
CA ALA A 384 1.30 18.87 4.96
C ALA A 384 1.17 18.46 3.50
N LEU A 385 0.43 19.25 2.72
CA LEU A 385 0.18 19.03 1.30
C LEU A 385 0.75 20.21 0.53
N PHE A 386 1.76 19.98 -0.31
CA PHE A 386 2.40 21.05 -1.08
C PHE A 386 2.98 20.53 -2.39
N ALA A 387 3.16 21.43 -3.36
CA ALA A 387 3.94 21.16 -4.56
C ALA A 387 5.39 21.58 -4.33
N GLN A 388 6.35 20.72 -4.68
CA GLN A 388 7.77 20.99 -4.60
C GLN A 388 8.35 21.06 -6.02
N VAL A 389 9.06 22.15 -6.34
CA VAL A 389 9.78 22.27 -7.61
C VAL A 389 10.98 21.33 -7.59
N LYS A 390 11.03 20.43 -8.58
CA LYS A 390 12.14 19.49 -8.77
C LYS A 390 13.17 20.04 -9.74
N ASP A 391 12.69 20.61 -10.84
CA ASP A 391 13.52 21.07 -11.95
C ASP A 391 12.71 22.09 -12.75
N LEU A 392 13.30 23.25 -13.00
CA LEU A 392 12.74 24.31 -13.86
C LEU A 392 13.02 24.05 -15.35
N LEU A 393 13.64 22.92 -15.69
CA LEU A 393 13.95 22.50 -17.05
C LEU A 393 14.71 23.60 -17.81
N GLY A 394 15.72 24.21 -17.18
CA GLY A 394 16.61 25.18 -17.82
C GLY A 394 16.15 26.64 -17.81
N ALA A 395 15.06 26.98 -17.09
CA ALA A 395 14.68 28.37 -16.82
C ALA A 395 15.55 29.05 -15.76
#